data_AF-K2CGJ0-F1
#
_entry.id   AF-K2CGJ0-F1
#
_cell.length_a   1.000
_cell.length_b   1.000
_cell.length_c   1.000
_cell.angle_alpha   90.00
_cell.angle_beta   90.00
_cell.angle_gamma   90.00
#
_symmetry.space_group_name_H-M   'P 1'
#
loop_
_entity.id
_entity.type
_entity.pdbx_description
1 polymer ?
#
loop_
_entity_poly.entity_id
_entity_poly.type
_entity_poly.pdbx_seq_one_letter_code
_entity_poly.pdbx_strand_id
1 'polypeptide(L)'
;MPDNHLIFEESRDGCRALAQWPGASNKPCDIPAHLLRTKAPALPEVSELQVTRHYTNLSRKNFSIDTHFYPLGSCTMKLNPRAAHAFASLAGFLNHHPLSLEEHSQGLLACLYELQSMLADITGMPGVALSPMAGAQGEFAG
;
A
#
# COMPACT_ATOMS: atom_id res chain seq x y z
N MET A 1 -7.37 25.27 -17.97
CA MET A 1 -7.60 23.84 -17.62
C MET A 1 -6.55 23.47 -16.58
N PRO A 2 -6.85 22.74 -15.50
CA PRO A 2 -5.79 22.27 -14.62
C PRO A 2 -4.83 21.39 -15.45
N ASP A 3 -3.54 21.71 -15.42
CA ASP A 3 -2.54 20.98 -16.20
C ASP A 3 -2.66 19.48 -15.93
N ASN A 4 -2.81 18.73 -17.02
CA ASN A 4 -3.00 17.28 -17.03
C ASN A 4 -1.68 16.56 -17.32
N HIS A 5 -0.57 17.19 -16.93
CA HIS A 5 0.75 16.67 -17.21
C HIS A 5 1.00 15.38 -16.44
N LEU A 6 1.64 14.43 -17.11
CA LEU A 6 2.19 13.25 -16.46
C LEU A 6 3.39 13.67 -15.61
N ILE A 7 3.65 12.93 -14.53
CA ILE A 7 4.83 13.18 -13.68
C ILE A 7 6.15 13.13 -14.47
N PHE A 8 6.17 12.39 -15.59
CA PHE A 8 7.31 12.32 -16.52
C PHE A 8 7.53 13.62 -17.31
N GLU A 9 6.47 14.39 -17.57
CA GLU A 9 6.56 15.68 -18.28
C GLU A 9 7.01 16.80 -17.34
N GLU A 10 6.83 16.62 -16.02
CA GLU A 10 7.38 17.49 -14.99
C GLU A 10 8.85 17.17 -14.64
N SER A 11 9.37 16.07 -15.19
CA SER A 11 10.73 15.58 -14.95
C SER A 11 11.79 16.56 -15.45
N ARG A 12 12.85 16.72 -14.67
CA ARG A 12 14.04 17.49 -15.05
C ARG A 12 15.29 16.69 -14.72
N ASP A 13 16.16 16.51 -15.70
CA ASP A 13 17.40 15.74 -15.56
C ASP A 13 18.17 16.14 -14.29
N GLY A 14 18.50 15.15 -13.48
CA GLY A 14 19.22 15.34 -12.21
C GLY A 14 18.40 15.83 -11.03
N CYS A 15 17.10 16.13 -11.18
CA CYS A 15 16.24 16.53 -10.07
C CYS A 15 15.85 15.32 -9.19
N ARG A 16 16.08 15.42 -7.87
CA ARG A 16 15.90 14.30 -6.93
C ARG A 16 15.36 14.76 -5.59
N ALA A 17 14.55 13.92 -4.96
CA ALA A 17 14.17 14.03 -3.56
C ALA A 17 15.20 13.33 -2.66
N LEU A 18 16.17 14.09 -2.14
CA LEU A 18 17.28 13.52 -1.37
C LEU A 18 16.93 13.19 0.10
N ALA A 19 15.84 13.76 0.64
CA ALA A 19 15.47 13.63 2.05
C ALA A 19 15.21 12.17 2.48
N GLN A 20 14.70 11.34 1.57
CA GLN A 20 14.39 9.92 1.81
C GLN A 20 15.46 8.99 1.22
N TRP A 21 16.52 9.55 0.63
CA TRP A 21 17.56 8.73 0.00
C TRP A 21 18.39 8.05 1.09
N PRO A 22 18.56 6.72 1.07
CA PRO A 22 19.44 6.04 2.02
C PRO A 22 20.86 6.57 1.86
N GLY A 23 21.49 6.99 2.95
CA GLY A 23 22.82 7.63 2.91
C GLY A 23 23.82 6.87 2.02
N ALA A 24 24.73 7.61 1.38
CA ALA A 24 25.69 7.04 0.45
C ALA A 24 26.41 5.84 1.10
N SER A 25 26.21 4.65 0.53
CA SER A 25 26.90 3.46 0.99
C SER A 25 28.33 3.51 0.47
N ASN A 26 29.29 3.66 1.39
CA ASN A 26 30.71 3.50 1.07
C ASN A 26 31.12 2.03 0.83
N LYS A 27 30.17 1.09 0.89
CA LYS A 27 30.46 -0.32 0.60
C LYS A 27 30.69 -0.50 -0.92
N PRO A 28 31.79 -1.17 -1.32
CA PRO A 28 32.00 -1.55 -2.71
C PRO A 28 30.83 -2.43 -3.19
N CYS A 29 30.50 -2.31 -4.48
CA CYS A 29 29.44 -3.10 -5.07
C CYS A 29 29.95 -4.54 -5.27
N ASP A 30 29.42 -5.48 -4.49
CA ASP A 30 29.75 -6.91 -4.57
C ASP A 30 29.06 -7.62 -5.76
N ILE A 31 28.36 -6.86 -6.61
CA ILE A 31 27.66 -7.39 -7.78
C ILE A 31 28.65 -7.45 -8.96
N PRO A 32 28.87 -8.62 -9.59
CA PRO A 32 29.70 -8.75 -10.77
C PRO A 32 29.31 -7.76 -11.86
N ALA A 33 30.30 -7.13 -12.51
CA ALA A 33 30.08 -6.04 -13.46
C ALA A 33 29.12 -6.39 -14.62
N HIS A 34 29.11 -7.65 -15.06
CA HIS A 34 28.24 -8.14 -16.13
C HIS A 34 26.75 -8.27 -15.71
N LEU A 35 26.45 -8.21 -14.41
CA LEU A 35 25.10 -8.20 -13.85
C LEU A 35 24.63 -6.78 -13.50
N LEU A 36 25.52 -5.78 -13.59
CA LEU A 36 25.14 -4.40 -13.33
C LEU A 36 24.23 -3.88 -14.43
N ARG A 37 23.21 -3.13 -14.01
CA ARG A 37 22.28 -2.47 -14.91
C ARG A 37 23.03 -1.45 -15.78
N THR A 38 22.99 -1.63 -17.10
CA THR A 38 23.69 -0.77 -18.06
C THR A 38 22.90 0.48 -18.46
N LYS A 39 21.56 0.44 -18.34
CA LYS A 39 20.66 1.55 -18.68
C LYS A 39 19.83 1.94 -17.47
N ALA A 40 19.85 3.20 -17.08
CA ALA A 40 19.01 3.71 -15.98
C ALA A 40 17.51 3.43 -16.22
N PRO A 41 16.71 3.20 -15.16
CA PRO A 41 15.27 3.12 -15.30
C PRO A 41 14.68 4.45 -15.75
N ALA A 42 13.61 4.38 -16.55
CA ALA A 42 12.82 5.54 -16.94
C ALA A 42 11.90 5.96 -15.77
N LEU A 43 12.49 6.44 -14.67
CA LEU A 43 11.78 7.06 -13.55
C LEU A 43 11.76 8.57 -13.73
N PRO A 44 10.72 9.28 -13.27
CA PRO A 44 10.70 10.73 -13.29
C PRO A 44 11.73 11.29 -12.30
N GLU A 45 12.45 12.32 -12.73
CA GLU A 45 13.39 13.09 -11.91
C GLU A 45 12.69 14.37 -11.45
N VAL A 46 12.11 14.31 -10.25
CA VAL A 46 11.30 15.39 -9.66
C VAL A 46 11.64 15.60 -8.18
N SER A 47 11.43 16.82 -7.70
CA SER A 47 11.57 17.17 -6.28
C SER A 47 10.41 16.64 -5.44
N GLU A 48 10.61 16.51 -4.13
CA GLU A 48 9.56 16.09 -3.18
C GLU A 48 8.30 16.97 -3.29
N LEU A 49 8.47 18.28 -3.39
CA LEU A 49 7.35 19.21 -3.54
C LEU A 49 6.58 19.01 -4.84
N GLN A 50 7.27 18.70 -5.95
CA GLN A 50 6.61 18.36 -7.21
C GLN A 50 5.79 17.07 -7.06
N VAL A 51 6.35 16.02 -6.44
CA VAL A 51 5.62 14.77 -6.15
C VAL A 51 4.37 15.04 -5.31
N THR A 52 4.49 15.79 -4.21
CA THR A 52 3.34 16.12 -3.35
C THR A 52 2.27 16.90 -4.12
N ARG A 53 2.65 17.91 -4.90
CA ARG A 53 1.71 18.69 -5.71
C ARG A 53 1.02 17.83 -6.77
N HIS A 54 1.79 16.99 -7.46
CA HIS A 54 1.30 16.11 -8.51
C HIS A 54 0.20 15.17 -7.98
N TYR A 55 0.49 14.40 -6.92
CA TYR A 55 -0.49 13.46 -6.36
C TYR A 55 -1.65 14.15 -5.62
N THR A 56 -1.44 15.34 -5.03
CA THR A 56 -2.54 16.15 -4.47
C THR A 56 -3.48 16.65 -5.57
N ASN A 57 -2.94 17.07 -6.71
CA ASN A 57 -3.76 17.49 -7.85
C ASN A 57 -4.48 16.30 -8.48
N LEU A 58 -3.83 15.14 -8.57
CA LEU A 58 -4.44 13.92 -9.07
C LEU A 58 -5.58 13.45 -8.16
N SER A 59 -5.42 13.51 -6.83
CA SER A 59 -6.49 13.10 -5.90
C SER A 59 -7.73 14.00 -6.03
N ARG A 60 -7.56 15.29 -6.31
CA ARG A 60 -8.67 16.23 -6.57
C ARG A 60 -9.42 15.94 -7.88
N LYS A 61 -8.80 15.22 -8.81
CA LYS A 61 -9.44 14.78 -10.07
C LYS A 61 -10.23 13.49 -9.87
N ASN A 62 -10.05 12.77 -8.77
CA ASN A 62 -10.77 11.54 -8.48
C ASN A 62 -12.14 11.84 -7.84
N PHE A 63 -13.17 11.18 -8.36
CA PHE A 63 -14.44 11.06 -7.65
C PHE A 63 -14.26 10.02 -6.54
N SER A 64 -14.65 10.34 -5.31
CA SER A 64 -14.38 9.51 -4.14
C SER A 64 -15.54 9.51 -3.16
N ILE A 65 -15.68 8.43 -2.38
CA ILE A 65 -16.70 8.27 -1.35
C ILE A 65 -16.57 9.30 -0.21
N ASP A 66 -15.36 9.79 0.05
CA ASP A 66 -15.11 10.77 1.10
C ASP A 66 -15.69 12.16 0.77
N THR A 67 -15.90 12.42 -0.52
CA THR A 67 -16.33 13.73 -1.03
C THR A 67 -17.70 13.71 -1.70
N HIS A 68 -18.18 12.52 -2.08
CA HIS A 68 -19.41 12.39 -2.87
C HIS A 68 -20.22 11.14 -2.49
N PHE A 69 -21.50 11.18 -2.81
CA PHE A 69 -22.35 9.99 -2.78
C PHE A 69 -21.99 9.03 -3.92
N TYR A 70 -21.79 7.75 -3.60
CA TYR A 70 -21.17 6.76 -4.52
C TYR A 70 -22.02 5.48 -4.65
N PRO A 71 -23.19 5.51 -5.33
CA PRO A 71 -24.16 4.41 -5.34
C PRO A 71 -23.84 3.31 -6.38
N LEU A 72 -22.71 2.62 -6.20
CA LEU A 72 -22.41 1.44 -7.00
C LEU A 72 -23.02 0.17 -6.38
N GLY A 73 -23.95 -0.45 -7.10
CA GLY A 73 -24.53 -1.75 -6.73
C GLY A 73 -23.45 -2.82 -6.65
N SER A 74 -23.63 -3.80 -5.76
CA SER A 74 -22.70 -4.91 -5.47
C SER A 74 -21.33 -4.52 -4.86
N CYS A 75 -20.89 -3.25 -4.97
CA CYS A 75 -19.60 -2.82 -4.43
C CYS A 75 -19.61 -2.47 -2.94
N THR A 76 -20.79 -2.31 -2.34
CA THR A 76 -20.96 -1.92 -0.93
C THR A 76 -20.11 -0.69 -0.58
N MET A 77 -20.29 0.40 -1.33
CA MET A 77 -19.59 1.68 -1.14
C MET A 77 -20.04 2.38 0.16
N LYS A 78 -19.62 1.84 1.31
CA LYS A 78 -19.90 2.34 2.66
C LYS A 78 -18.74 3.18 3.20
N LEU A 79 -19.01 3.93 4.27
CA LEU A 79 -18.00 4.71 4.98
C LEU A 79 -16.78 3.85 5.35
N ASN A 80 -15.58 4.37 5.08
CA ASN A 80 -14.31 3.84 5.57
C ASN A 80 -13.89 4.61 6.83
N PRO A 81 -14.05 4.05 8.05
CA PRO A 81 -13.78 4.79 9.27
C PRO A 81 -12.29 5.15 9.41
N ARG A 82 -11.98 6.42 9.71
CA ARG A 82 -10.59 6.88 9.91
C ARG A 82 -9.87 6.12 11.04
N ALA A 83 -10.61 5.64 12.04
CA ALA A 83 -10.08 4.82 13.12
C ALA A 83 -9.48 3.51 12.60
N ALA A 84 -10.11 2.85 11.62
CA ALA A 84 -9.60 1.61 11.04
C ALA A 84 -8.25 1.84 10.35
N HIS A 85 -8.11 2.93 9.59
CA HIS A 85 -6.83 3.32 8.99
C HIS A 85 -5.76 3.60 10.06
N ALA A 86 -6.13 4.31 11.14
CA ALA A 86 -5.20 4.61 12.23
C ALA A 86 -4.69 3.33 12.92
N PHE A 87 -5.56 2.35 13.20
CA PHE A 87 -5.16 1.09 13.82
C PHE A 87 -4.34 0.21 12.89
N ALA A 88 -4.67 0.14 11.60
CA ALA A 88 -3.86 -0.56 10.60
C ALA A 88 -2.46 0.05 10.43
N SER A 89 -2.31 1.35 10.75
CA SER A 89 -1.03 2.08 10.68
C SER A 89 -0.16 1.94 11.93
N LEU A 90 -0.56 1.17 12.94
CA LEU A 90 0.28 0.92 14.10
C LEU A 90 1.56 0.19 13.68
N ALA A 91 2.69 0.55 14.29
CA ALA A 91 4.00 -0.02 13.94
C ALA A 91 4.04 -1.56 14.09
N GLY A 92 3.28 -2.11 15.03
CA GLY A 92 3.15 -3.56 15.23
C GLY A 92 2.47 -4.30 14.07
N PHE A 93 1.74 -3.60 13.20
CA PHE A 93 1.20 -4.15 11.95
C PHE A 93 2.10 -3.77 10.76
N LEU A 94 2.46 -2.49 10.61
CA LEU A 94 3.21 -2.01 9.43
C LEU A 94 4.61 -2.62 9.29
N ASN A 95 5.30 -2.84 10.41
CA ASN A 95 6.70 -3.27 10.42
C ASN A 95 6.86 -4.75 10.77
N HIS A 96 5.77 -5.52 10.78
CA HIS A 96 5.82 -6.94 11.12
C HIS A 96 6.22 -7.78 9.90
N HIS A 97 7.26 -8.60 10.06
CA HIS A 97 7.69 -9.53 9.03
C HIS A 97 6.81 -10.78 9.07
N PRO A 98 6.20 -11.22 7.95
CA PRO A 98 5.25 -12.33 7.95
C PRO A 98 5.84 -13.68 8.39
N LEU A 99 7.17 -13.85 8.27
CA LEU A 99 7.91 -15.03 8.75
C LEU A 99 8.59 -14.82 10.11
N SER A 100 8.16 -13.83 10.89
CA SER A 100 8.63 -13.67 12.27
C SER A 100 8.17 -14.86 13.12
N LEU A 101 8.92 -15.17 14.18
CA LEU A 101 8.55 -16.24 15.10
C LEU A 101 7.16 -15.98 15.72
N GLU A 102 6.42 -17.04 15.98
CA GLU A 102 5.05 -16.95 16.53
C GLU A 102 5.02 -16.25 17.89
N GLU A 103 6.06 -16.45 18.72
CA GLU A 103 6.22 -15.80 20.02
C GLU A 103 6.27 -14.27 19.91
N HIS A 104 6.81 -13.73 18.82
CA HIS A 104 6.86 -12.29 18.54
C HIS A 104 5.61 -11.78 17.81
N SER A 105 4.66 -12.66 17.52
CA SER A 105 3.50 -12.38 16.65
C SER A 105 2.16 -12.56 17.37
N GLN A 106 2.16 -12.84 18.68
CA GLN A 106 0.96 -13.17 19.43
C GLN A 106 -0.12 -12.08 19.38
N GLY A 107 0.25 -10.80 19.38
CA GLY A 107 -0.72 -9.70 19.23
C GLY A 107 -1.45 -9.71 17.88
N LEU A 108 -0.72 -9.95 16.79
CA LEU A 108 -1.28 -10.09 15.44
C LEU A 108 -2.16 -11.34 15.35
N LEU A 109 -1.68 -12.47 15.85
CA LEU A 109 -2.40 -13.75 15.83
C LEU A 109 -3.69 -13.68 16.64
N ALA A 110 -3.70 -12.99 17.78
CA ALA A 110 -4.92 -12.74 18.55
C ALA A 110 -5.96 -11.97 17.73
N CYS A 111 -5.56 -10.87 17.07
CA CYS A 111 -6.48 -10.10 16.22
C CYS A 111 -7.04 -10.93 15.05
N LEU A 112 -6.21 -11.78 14.43
CA LEU A 112 -6.66 -12.67 13.35
C LEU A 112 -7.66 -13.71 13.85
N TYR A 113 -7.38 -14.33 15.00
CA TYR A 113 -8.25 -15.32 15.61
C TYR A 113 -9.60 -14.73 16.04
N GLU A 114 -9.59 -13.55 16.64
CA GLU A 114 -10.82 -12.83 17.01
C GLU A 114 -11.66 -12.51 15.76
N LEU A 115 -11.04 -12.04 14.68
CA LEU A 115 -11.74 -11.79 13.42
C LEU A 115 -12.35 -13.06 12.83
N GLN A 116 -11.59 -14.18 12.82
CA GLN A 116 -12.11 -15.47 12.36
C GLN A 116 -13.34 -15.91 13.16
N SER A 117 -13.28 -15.76 14.48
CA SER A 117 -14.37 -16.14 15.38
C SER A 117 -15.61 -15.29 15.14
N MET A 118 -15.46 -13.95 15.04
CA MET A 118 -16.58 -13.06 14.72
C MET A 118 -17.22 -13.39 13.36
N LEU A 119 -16.42 -13.72 12.35
CA LEU A 119 -16.94 -14.09 11.03
C LEU A 119 -17.65 -15.45 11.06
N ALA A 120 -17.10 -16.43 11.79
CA ALA A 120 -17.74 -17.73 11.98
C ALA A 120 -19.10 -17.58 12.66
N ASP A 121 -19.19 -16.77 13.70
CA ASP A 121 -20.44 -16.50 14.43
C ASP A 121 -21.50 -15.83 13.56
N ILE A 122 -21.12 -14.86 12.72
CA ILE A 122 -22.05 -14.14 11.82
C ILE A 122 -22.55 -15.05 10.69
N THR A 123 -21.71 -15.96 10.19
CA THR A 123 -22.01 -16.80 9.02
C THR A 123 -22.54 -18.18 9.38
N GLY A 124 -22.36 -18.64 10.62
CA GLY A 124 -22.68 -20.00 11.05
C GLY A 124 -21.71 -21.06 10.51
N MET A 125 -20.53 -20.66 10.03
CA MET A 125 -19.52 -21.59 9.52
C MET A 125 -18.69 -22.22 10.65
N PRO A 126 -18.22 -23.49 10.48
CA PRO A 126 -17.40 -24.15 11.50
C PRO A 126 -15.98 -23.56 11.62
N GLY A 127 -15.54 -22.77 10.64
CA GLY A 127 -14.24 -22.11 10.63
C GLY A 127 -14.11 -21.15 9.45
N VAL A 128 -13.14 -20.24 9.53
CA VAL A 128 -12.90 -19.19 8.52
C VAL A 128 -11.42 -19.12 8.20
N ALA A 129 -11.05 -19.10 6.91
CA ALA A 129 -9.69 -18.85 6.47
C ALA A 129 -9.51 -17.37 6.08
N LEU A 130 -8.43 -16.73 6.56
CA LEU A 130 -8.10 -15.33 6.24
C LEU A 130 -7.00 -15.18 5.17
N SER A 131 -6.55 -16.28 4.56
CA SER A 131 -5.53 -16.27 3.51
C SER A 131 -5.99 -15.78 2.13
N PRO A 132 -7.28 -15.91 1.71
CA PRO A 132 -7.74 -15.32 0.45
C PRO A 132 -7.75 -13.79 0.52
N MET A 133 -7.18 -13.12 -0.50
CA MET A 133 -6.98 -11.67 -0.53
C MET A 133 -8.12 -10.92 -1.23
N ALA A 134 -9.07 -11.63 -1.85
CA ALA A 134 -10.25 -11.08 -2.53
C ALA A 134 -11.37 -12.12 -2.63
N GLY A 135 -12.61 -11.66 -2.90
CA GLY A 135 -13.79 -12.53 -3.03
C GLY A 135 -13.62 -13.64 -4.07
N ALA A 136 -13.18 -13.30 -5.28
CA ALA A 136 -12.96 -14.28 -6.35
C ALA A 136 -11.89 -15.33 -5.99
N GLN A 137 -10.91 -14.99 -5.16
CA GLN A 137 -9.94 -15.96 -4.66
C GLN A 137 -10.56 -16.89 -3.61
N GLY A 138 -11.48 -16.35 -2.78
CA GLY A 138 -12.27 -17.15 -1.85
C GLY A 138 -13.15 -18.16 -2.57
N GLU A 139 -13.77 -17.78 -3.69
CA GLU A 139 -14.56 -18.69 -4.54
C GLU A 139 -13.71 -19.82 -5.14
N PHE A 140 -12.45 -19.54 -5.50
CA PHE A 140 -11.54 -20.58 -6.00
C PHE A 140 -11.05 -21.54 -4.90
N ALA A 141 -10.94 -21.06 -3.66
CA ALA A 141 -10.40 -21.84 -2.55
C ALA A 141 -11.44 -22.71 -1.82
N GLY A 142 -12.73 -22.35 -1.90
CA GLY A 142 -13.85 -23.05 -1.24
C GLY A 142 -14.50 -24.11 -2.11
#